data_AF-G9KG65-F1
#
_entry.id   AF-G9KG65-F1
#
_cell.length_a   1.000
_cell.length_b   1.000
_cell.length_c   1.000
_cell.angle_alpha   90.00
_cell.angle_beta   90.00
_cell.angle_gamma   90.00
#
_symmetry.space_group_name_H-M   'P 1'
#
loop_
_entity.id
_entity.type
_entity.pdbx_description
1 polymer ?
#
loop_
_entity_poly.entity_id
_entity_poly.type
_entity_poly.pdbx_seq_one_letter_code
_entity_poly.pdbx_strand_id
1 'polypeptide(L)'
;MPAMRLFTCFLQLLAGLALPAVPPQQWALSAGNGSSEVEVVPFQEVWGRSYCRALEKLVDIVSEYPSEVEYIFSPSCVSLMRCTGCCGDENLHCVPIETVNVTMQVLKIRAKTRPSYVELTFSQHIRCECRPLWEKMKPERRRP
;
A
#
# COMPACT_ATOMS: atom_id res chain seq x y z
N MET A 1 16.06 57.53 6.51
CA MET A 1 15.77 56.13 6.14
C MET A 1 16.44 55.07 7.05
N PRO A 2 16.30 55.12 8.40
CA PRO A 2 16.69 53.97 9.25
C PRO A 2 15.48 53.26 9.90
N ALA A 3 14.31 53.91 10.01
CA ALA A 3 13.13 53.36 10.68
C ALA A 3 12.45 52.22 9.92
N MET A 4 12.61 52.15 8.60
CA MET A 4 11.97 51.11 7.77
C MET A 4 12.71 49.76 7.85
N ARG A 5 13.99 49.74 8.24
CA ARG A 5 14.77 48.49 8.36
C ARG A 5 14.54 47.75 9.68
N LEU A 6 14.17 48.46 10.74
CA LEU A 6 13.81 47.84 12.02
C LEU A 6 12.47 47.10 11.92
N PHE A 7 11.51 47.65 11.17
CA PHE A 7 10.22 47.00 10.93
C PHE A 7 10.33 45.70 10.11
N THR A 8 11.23 45.65 9.12
CA THR A 8 11.47 44.42 8.34
C THR A 8 12.12 43.31 9.17
N CYS A 9 12.99 43.64 10.12
CA CYS A 9 13.55 42.64 11.05
C CYS A 9 12.49 42.11 12.02
N PHE A 10 11.61 42.97 12.54
CA PHE A 10 10.53 42.54 13.44
C PHE A 10 9.51 41.62 12.74
N LEU A 11 9.19 41.88 11.47
CA LEU A 11 8.28 41.03 10.70
C LEU A 11 8.90 39.66 10.35
N GLN A 12 10.22 39.57 10.14
CA GLN A 12 10.88 38.29 9.86
C GLN A 12 11.05 37.40 11.10
N LEU A 13 11.14 37.97 12.31
CA LEU A 13 11.13 37.16 13.55
C LEU A 13 9.79 36.48 13.81
N LEU A 14 8.66 37.08 13.40
CA LEU A 14 7.33 36.52 13.62
C LEU A 14 6.97 35.38 12.65
N ALA A 15 7.62 35.30 11.49
CA ALA A 15 7.37 34.26 10.48
C ALA A 15 8.13 32.93 10.75
N GLY A 16 9.10 32.91 11.67
CA GLY A 16 9.90 31.72 11.99
C GLY A 16 9.19 30.67 12.85
N LEU A 17 7.98 30.93 13.33
CA LEU A 17 7.23 30.03 14.23
C LEU A 17 6.18 29.15 13.52
N ALA A 18 6.12 29.18 12.19
CA ALA A 18 5.08 28.48 11.41
C ALA A 18 5.60 27.35 10.51
N LEU A 19 6.73 26.72 10.84
CA LEU A 19 7.10 25.45 10.24
C LEU A 19 6.37 24.32 11.00
N PRO A 20 5.55 23.49 10.34
CA PRO A 20 5.07 22.26 10.96
C PRO A 20 6.29 21.40 11.29
N ALA A 21 6.47 21.11 12.57
CA ALA A 21 7.47 20.16 13.04
C ALA A 21 7.18 18.80 12.38
N VAL A 22 7.98 18.44 11.38
CA VAL A 22 8.05 17.05 10.89
C VAL A 22 8.48 16.21 12.09
N PRO A 23 7.68 15.22 12.54
CA PRO A 23 8.10 14.35 13.63
C PRO A 23 9.42 13.70 13.21
N PRO A 24 10.47 13.72 14.04
CA PRO A 24 11.66 12.95 13.76
C PRO A 24 11.23 11.48 13.73
N GLN A 25 11.35 10.86 12.56
CA GLN A 25 11.18 9.42 12.41
C GLN A 25 12.38 8.77 13.12
N GLN A 26 12.25 8.60 14.44
CA GLN A 26 13.23 7.92 15.29
C GLN A 26 13.20 6.44 14.92
N TRP A 27 14.10 6.03 14.04
CA TRP A 27 14.61 4.67 14.01
C TRP A 27 15.51 4.52 15.24
N ALA A 28 14.90 4.32 16.40
CA ALA A 28 15.61 4.02 17.63
C ALA A 28 16.13 2.57 17.54
N LEU A 29 17.30 2.39 16.93
CA LEU A 29 18.12 1.22 17.21
C LEU A 29 18.80 1.48 18.56
N SER A 30 18.05 1.25 19.64
CA SER A 30 18.59 1.32 21.00
C SER A 30 19.63 0.22 21.19
N ALA A 31 20.89 0.62 21.40
CA ALA A 31 21.90 -0.23 22.01
C ALA A 31 21.53 -0.41 23.50
N GLY A 32 20.85 -1.50 23.82
CA GLY A 32 20.38 -1.81 25.17
C GLY A 32 21.22 -2.88 25.86
N ASN A 33 21.84 -2.52 26.97
CA ASN A 33 22.16 -3.44 28.07
C ASN A 33 20.91 -3.54 28.96
N GLY A 34 20.44 -4.76 29.26
CA GLY A 34 19.30 -4.98 30.16
C GLY A 34 18.17 -5.77 29.49
N SER A 35 17.78 -6.88 30.15
CA SER A 35 16.68 -7.79 29.84
C SER A 35 15.73 -7.31 28.74
N SER A 36 15.87 -7.87 27.54
CA SER A 36 14.97 -7.60 26.42
C SER A 36 13.60 -8.23 26.69
N GLU A 37 12.78 -7.56 27.50
CA GLU A 37 11.36 -7.87 27.54
C GLU A 37 10.79 -7.61 26.15
N VAL A 38 10.29 -8.66 25.50
CA VAL A 38 9.68 -8.56 24.18
C VAL A 38 8.39 -7.75 24.33
N GLU A 39 8.33 -6.59 23.68
CA GLU A 39 7.13 -5.77 23.65
C GLU A 39 5.97 -6.54 22.99
N VAL A 40 4.85 -6.68 23.70
CA VAL A 40 3.65 -7.36 23.19
C VAL A 40 2.74 -6.34 22.50
N VAL A 41 2.49 -6.54 21.21
CA VAL A 41 1.54 -5.71 20.44
C VAL A 41 0.11 -5.98 20.92
N PRO A 42 -0.65 -4.96 21.37
CA PRO A 42 -2.02 -5.14 21.87
C PRO A 42 -2.98 -5.73 20.83
N PHE A 43 -3.97 -6.50 21.27
CA PHE A 43 -4.95 -7.15 20.39
C PHE A 43 -5.64 -6.20 19.41
N GLN A 44 -6.08 -5.01 19.87
CA GLN A 44 -6.77 -4.04 19.02
C GLN A 44 -5.89 -3.56 17.86
N GLU A 45 -4.59 -3.45 18.11
CA GLU A 45 -3.63 -3.09 17.08
C GLU A 45 -3.39 -4.23 16.10
N VAL A 46 -3.26 -5.47 16.59
CA VAL A 46 -3.16 -6.67 15.73
C VAL A 46 -4.40 -6.78 14.83
N TRP A 47 -5.59 -6.63 15.40
CA TRP A 47 -6.86 -6.65 14.66
C TRP A 47 -6.92 -5.52 13.63
N GLY A 48 -6.66 -4.27 14.04
CA GLY A 48 -6.73 -3.12 13.14
C GLY A 48 -5.72 -3.19 11.99
N ARG A 49 -4.51 -3.72 12.24
CA ARG A 49 -3.48 -3.90 11.21
C ARG A 49 -3.81 -5.01 10.22
N SER A 50 -4.52 -6.05 10.66
CA SER A 50 -4.88 -7.23 9.87
C SER A 50 -6.26 -7.14 9.22
N TYR A 51 -7.10 -6.18 9.61
CA TYR A 51 -8.43 -6.01 9.05
C TYR A 51 -8.41 -5.60 7.57
N CYS A 52 -9.41 -6.08 6.81
CA CYS A 52 -9.58 -5.87 5.37
C CYS A 52 -9.34 -4.42 4.92
N ARG A 53 -8.29 -4.22 4.11
CA ARG A 53 -7.95 -2.92 3.50
C ARG A 53 -7.07 -3.11 2.27
N ALA A 54 -6.90 -2.04 1.50
CA ALA A 54 -5.94 -2.01 0.41
C ALA A 54 -4.53 -1.87 1.02
N LEU A 55 -3.65 -2.85 0.74
CA LEU A 55 -2.24 -2.79 1.10
C LEU A 55 -1.38 -3.04 -0.13
N GLU A 56 -0.18 -2.47 -0.07
CA GLU A 56 0.85 -2.68 -1.07
C GLU A 56 1.30 -4.15 -1.07
N LYS A 57 1.29 -4.78 -2.23
CA LYS A 57 1.72 -6.16 -2.44
C LYS A 57 2.52 -6.26 -3.73
N LEU A 58 3.59 -7.04 -3.70
CA LEU A 58 4.34 -7.41 -4.90
C LEU A 58 3.53 -8.45 -5.68
N VAL A 59 3.26 -8.14 -6.94
CA VAL A 59 2.51 -8.97 -7.87
C VAL A 59 3.39 -9.30 -9.05
N ASP A 60 3.50 -10.58 -9.37
CA ASP A 60 4.24 -11.07 -10.53
C ASP A 60 3.55 -10.60 -11.83
N ILE A 61 4.33 -10.06 -12.77
CA ILE A 61 3.80 -9.48 -14.01
C ILE A 61 3.20 -10.58 -14.91
N VAL A 62 3.82 -11.75 -14.98
CA VAL A 62 3.36 -12.86 -15.84
C VAL A 62 2.01 -13.40 -15.36
N SER A 63 1.77 -13.38 -14.06
CA SER A 63 0.48 -13.75 -13.47
C SER A 63 -0.66 -12.79 -13.88
N GLU A 64 -0.37 -11.51 -14.08
CA GLU A 64 -1.35 -10.50 -14.55
C GLU A 64 -1.49 -10.50 -16.08
N TYR A 65 -0.44 -10.88 -16.80
CA TYR A 65 -0.36 -10.94 -18.25
C TYR A 65 -0.01 -12.35 -18.74
N PRO A 66 -0.91 -13.35 -18.56
CA PRO A 66 -0.61 -14.74 -18.90
C PRO A 66 -0.41 -14.98 -20.40
N SER A 67 -0.81 -14.04 -21.26
CA SER A 67 -0.52 -14.08 -22.70
C SER A 67 0.93 -13.74 -23.06
N GLU A 68 1.69 -13.14 -22.14
CA GLU A 68 3.05 -12.62 -22.37
C GLU A 68 4.15 -13.57 -21.83
N VAL A 69 3.84 -14.86 -21.69
CA VAL A 69 4.74 -15.89 -21.10
C VAL A 69 6.05 -16.10 -21.87
N GLU A 70 6.15 -15.67 -23.12
CA GLU A 70 7.38 -15.74 -23.90
C GLU A 70 8.42 -14.67 -23.53
N TYR A 71 8.02 -13.69 -22.71
CA TYR A 71 8.86 -12.56 -22.29
C TYR A 71 9.27 -12.68 -20.83
N ILE A 72 10.47 -12.18 -20.56
CA ILE A 72 10.94 -11.93 -19.21
C ILE A 72 10.81 -10.43 -18.96
N PHE A 73 10.23 -10.06 -17.83
CA PHE A 73 10.11 -8.67 -17.41
C PHE A 73 11.16 -8.34 -16.33
N SER A 74 11.70 -7.12 -16.39
CA SER A 74 12.55 -6.55 -15.35
C SER A 74 11.97 -5.19 -14.90
N PRO A 75 11.58 -5.04 -13.63
CA PRO A 75 11.49 -6.11 -12.61
C PRO A 75 10.47 -7.20 -13.01
N SER A 76 10.55 -8.40 -12.42
CA SER A 76 9.59 -9.48 -12.69
C SER A 76 8.26 -9.30 -11.94
N CYS A 77 8.27 -8.52 -10.86
CA CYS A 77 7.09 -8.14 -10.08
C CYS A 77 7.00 -6.63 -9.94
N VAL A 78 5.76 -6.14 -9.75
CA VAL A 78 5.45 -4.73 -9.51
C VAL A 78 4.71 -4.57 -8.19
N SER A 79 4.83 -3.39 -7.60
CA SER A 79 4.14 -3.06 -6.36
C SER A 79 2.75 -2.49 -6.65
N LEU A 80 1.70 -3.15 -6.18
CA LEU A 80 0.31 -2.75 -6.43
C LEU A 80 -0.50 -2.76 -5.13
N MET A 81 -1.47 -1.85 -5.04
CA MET A 81 -2.48 -1.93 -3.99
C MET A 81 -3.46 -3.07 -4.26
N ARG A 82 -3.52 -4.03 -3.33
CA ARG A 82 -4.44 -5.17 -3.37
C ARG A 82 -5.21 -5.26 -2.06
N CYS A 83 -6.47 -5.68 -2.15
CA CYS A 83 -7.27 -5.96 -0.96
C CYS A 83 -6.72 -7.22 -0.29
N THR A 84 -6.41 -7.09 1.00
CA THR A 84 -5.89 -8.18 1.82
C THR A 84 -6.33 -7.96 3.26
N GLY A 85 -6.16 -8.98 4.09
CA GLY A 85 -6.58 -8.98 5.49
C GLY A 85 -7.75 -9.92 5.76
N CYS A 86 -8.07 -10.05 7.04
CA CYS A 86 -9.17 -10.88 7.53
C CYS A 86 -10.42 -10.03 7.81
N CYS A 87 -11.58 -10.68 7.83
CA CYS A 87 -12.88 -10.05 8.03
C CYS A 87 -13.52 -10.37 9.39
N GLY A 88 -12.84 -11.13 10.24
CA GLY A 88 -13.36 -11.55 11.54
C GLY A 88 -14.41 -12.67 11.51
N ASP A 89 -14.96 -12.97 10.33
CA ASP A 89 -15.93 -14.04 10.08
C ASP A 89 -15.46 -14.84 8.86
N GLU A 90 -15.39 -16.17 9.01
CA GLU A 90 -14.96 -17.11 7.96
C GLU A 90 -15.91 -17.13 6.75
N ASN A 91 -17.14 -16.64 6.93
CA ASN A 91 -18.13 -16.50 5.86
C ASN A 91 -17.93 -15.24 5.02
N LEU A 92 -17.01 -14.35 5.43
CA LEU A 92 -16.71 -13.11 4.74
C LEU A 92 -15.32 -13.19 4.09
N HIS A 93 -15.18 -12.52 2.95
CA HIS A 93 -13.91 -12.36 2.26
C HIS A 93 -13.67 -10.89 1.91
N CYS A 94 -12.41 -10.47 1.94
CA CYS A 94 -11.99 -9.11 1.65
C CYS A 94 -11.92 -8.90 0.15
N VAL A 95 -12.78 -8.04 -0.40
CA VAL A 95 -12.89 -7.80 -1.85
C VAL A 95 -12.74 -6.33 -2.21
N PRO A 96 -12.24 -6.02 -3.42
CA PRO A 96 -12.30 -4.66 -3.94
C PRO A 96 -13.74 -4.26 -4.22
N ILE A 97 -14.05 -3.02 -3.88
CA ILE A 97 -15.31 -2.36 -4.24
C ILE A 97 -15.06 -1.12 -5.12
N GLU A 98 -13.81 -0.68 -5.21
CA GLU A 98 -13.39 0.42 -6.07
C GLU A 98 -11.94 0.18 -6.54
N THR A 99 -11.71 0.36 -7.84
CA THR A 99 -10.43 0.10 -8.49
C THR A 99 -10.03 1.23 -9.42
N VAL A 100 -8.74 1.44 -9.59
CA VAL A 100 -8.15 2.37 -10.56
C VAL A 100 -7.03 1.69 -11.33
N ASN A 101 -6.76 2.17 -12.53
CA ASN A 101 -5.64 1.69 -13.33
C ASN A 101 -4.39 2.51 -13.05
N VAL A 102 -3.24 1.85 -13.04
CA VAL A 102 -1.91 2.47 -12.98
C VAL A 102 -1.06 1.94 -14.12
N THR A 103 -0.39 2.83 -14.83
CA THR A 103 0.52 2.45 -15.92
C THR A 103 1.95 2.56 -15.41
N MET A 104 2.73 1.49 -15.60
CA MET A 104 4.11 1.38 -15.15
C MET A 104 5.01 1.03 -16.32
N GLN A 105 6.20 1.61 -16.33
CA GLN A 105 7.23 1.25 -17.31
C GLN A 105 8.06 0.07 -16.78
N VAL A 106 8.23 -0.95 -17.61
CA VAL A 106 9.05 -2.13 -17.31
C VAL A 106 9.95 -2.47 -18.50
N LEU A 107 11.03 -3.20 -18.26
CA LEU A 107 11.89 -3.70 -19.32
C LEU A 107 11.38 -5.06 -19.80
N LYS A 108 11.01 -5.16 -21.07
CA LYS A 108 10.59 -6.40 -21.73
C LYS A 108 11.77 -7.03 -22.46
N ILE A 109 12.10 -8.27 -22.12
CA ILE A 109 13.26 -9.00 -22.61
C ILE A 109 12.80 -10.27 -23.32
N ARG A 110 13.35 -10.53 -24.51
CA ARG A 110 13.17 -11.78 -25.27
C ARG A 110 14.53 -12.23 -25.79
N ALA A 111 14.81 -13.53 -25.77
CA ALA A 111 16.16 -14.07 -26.02
C ALA A 111 16.83 -13.61 -27.33
N LYS A 112 16.05 -13.37 -28.40
CA LYS A 112 16.57 -13.04 -29.75
C LYS A 112 16.40 -11.57 -30.14
N THR A 113 15.87 -10.72 -29.27
CA THR A 113 15.63 -9.31 -29.58
C THR A 113 16.28 -8.41 -28.53
N ARG A 114 16.57 -7.16 -28.91
CA ARG A 114 17.04 -6.18 -27.93
C ARG A 114 15.96 -5.95 -26.86
N PRO A 115 16.36 -5.81 -25.58
CA PRO A 115 15.44 -5.36 -24.54
C PRO A 115 14.81 -4.02 -24.90
N SER A 116 13.56 -3.82 -24.49
CA SER A 116 12.83 -2.56 -24.75
C SER A 116 11.99 -2.19 -23.55
N TYR A 117 11.89 -0.88 -23.28
CA TYR A 117 10.93 -0.37 -22.30
C TYR A 117 9.52 -0.44 -22.87
N VAL A 118 8.59 -0.93 -22.07
CA VAL A 118 7.17 -1.01 -22.41
C VAL A 118 6.35 -0.49 -21.25
N GLU A 119 5.17 0.01 -21.57
CA GLU A 119 4.18 0.46 -20.58
C GLU A 119 3.14 -0.64 -20.40
N LEU A 120 2.98 -1.10 -19.15
CA LEU A 120 1.95 -2.06 -18.76
C LEU A 120 0.98 -1.38 -17.81
N THR A 121 -0.31 -1.68 -17.95
CA THR A 121 -1.37 -1.10 -17.12
C THR A 121 -1.93 -2.14 -16.15
N PHE A 122 -1.90 -1.86 -14.86
CA PHE A 122 -2.35 -2.78 -13.82
C PHE A 122 -3.57 -2.21 -13.11
N SER A 123 -4.47 -3.08 -12.66
CA SER A 123 -5.58 -2.69 -11.78
C SER A 123 -5.10 -2.64 -10.33
N GLN A 124 -5.42 -1.53 -9.65
CA GLN A 124 -5.18 -1.31 -8.22
C GLN A 124 -6.50 -1.18 -7.47
N HIS A 125 -6.52 -1.70 -6.26
CA HIS A 125 -7.67 -1.59 -5.38
C HIS A 125 -7.50 -0.37 -4.48
N ILE A 126 -8.45 0.56 -4.51
CA ILE A 126 -8.38 1.78 -3.68
C ILE A 126 -9.37 1.77 -2.52
N ARG A 127 -10.38 0.90 -2.57
CA ARG A 127 -11.33 0.67 -1.47
C ARG A 127 -11.71 -0.81 -1.39
N CYS A 128 -11.74 -1.34 -0.17
CA CYS A 128 -11.98 -2.77 0.10
C CYS A 128 -13.07 -2.92 1.17
N GLU A 129 -13.87 -3.98 1.06
CA GLU A 129 -14.89 -4.32 2.06
C GLU A 129 -14.98 -5.83 2.26
N CYS A 130 -15.45 -6.23 3.45
CA CYS A 130 -15.78 -7.61 3.76
C CYS A 130 -17.16 -7.95 3.20
N ARG A 131 -17.24 -8.94 2.30
CA ARG A 131 -18.50 -9.37 1.66
C ARG A 131 -18.73 -10.87 1.86
N PRO A 132 -19.99 -11.33 1.91
CA PRO A 132 -20.31 -12.75 2.03
C PRO A 132 -19.74 -13.58 0.88
N LEU A 133 -19.20 -14.76 1.19
CA LEU A 133 -18.83 -15.75 0.18
C LEU A 133 -20.07 -16.14 -0.63
N TRP A 134 -19.98 -15.98 -1.97
CA TRP A 134 -21.09 -16.28 -2.88
C TRP A 134 -21.59 -17.73 -2.77
N GLU A 135 -20.73 -18.67 -2.38
CA GLU A 135 -21.08 -20.09 -2.22
C GLU A 135 -22.21 -20.33 -1.21
N LYS A 136 -22.41 -19.46 -0.22
CA LYS A 136 -23.45 -19.58 0.81
C LYS A 136 -24.73 -18.80 0.47
N MET A 137 -24.78 -18.10 -0.66
CA MET A 137 -25.97 -17.36 -1.12
C MET A 137 -26.93 -18.22 -1.96
N LYS A 138 -26.66 -19.51 -2.18
CA LYS A 138 -27.63 -20.41 -2.82
C LYS A 138 -28.82 -20.54 -1.86
N PRO A 139 -30.04 -20.09 -2.23
CA PRO A 139 -31.19 -20.24 -1.34
C PRO A 139 -31.43 -21.73 -1.16
N GLU A 140 -31.34 -22.21 0.08
CA GLU A 140 -31.87 -23.50 0.51
C GLU A 140 -33.29 -23.57 -0.08
N ARG A 141 -33.51 -24.44 -1.08
CA ARG A 141 -34.85 -24.67 -1.60
C ARG A 141 -35.68 -25.11 -0.41
N ARG A 142 -36.61 -24.25 0.05
CA ARG A 142 -37.62 -24.61 1.04
C ARG A 142 -38.26 -25.92 0.55
N ARG A 143 -37.97 -27.03 1.24
CA ARG A 143 -38.71 -28.27 1.03
C ARG A 143 -40.14 -28.05 1.53
N PRO A 144 -41.17 -28.48 0.77
CA PRO A 144 -42.55 -28.47 1.21
C PRO A 144 -42.76 -29.27 2.51
#